data_AF-A0A954L8U7-F1
#
_entry.id   AF-A0A954L8U7-F1
#
_cell.length_a   1.000
_cell.length_b   1.000
_cell.length_c   1.000
_cell.angle_alpha   90.00
_cell.angle_beta   90.00
_cell.angle_gamma   90.00
#
_symmetry.space_group_name_H-M   'P 1'
#
loop_
_entity.id
_entity.type
_entity.pdbx_description
1 polymer ?
#
loop_
_entity_poly.entity_id
_entity_poly.type
_entity_poly.pdbx_seq_one_letter_code
_entity_poly.pdbx_strand_id
1 'polypeptide(L)'
;LMVDGTTILSEDGNDVTTLSALNGGQIIYRDATSVTIGSVTVDGMTITGVETTGTGDLGVSTVDGTITVNEHITVADGAISLRANGTISDIAINNAVTATTGAISIVADDSISFSAAGNVVANGPGNVTLTANAVDTAGNNGDGITMADNSFVNAGTGQILLTSTGVNGGTIIAEDLTTNGDLIQLDATRNIEIGNGSGATLKAEDANTATSESILISAGMNITVHTGSILSTDDMPGSSDETLTGDQIHLTADSDNNAAPMVTDTNMNGKFDPAEVAVVTDGLVTLGTSVQIITDGGIATTFVNRPGTGVGTAFFNYGGTAIPSTITQDLGTLSYKVAFQITINSTGEENLRIDIDWRDPNVAAFDH
;
A
#
# COMPACT_ATOMS: atom_id res chain seq x y z
N LEU A 1 -5.80 32.89 -4.88
CA LEU A 1 -6.37 33.70 -3.78
C LEU A 1 -5.25 34.08 -2.81
N MET A 2 -5.27 35.28 -2.22
CA MET A 2 -4.40 35.66 -1.10
C MET A 2 -5.26 36.26 0.01
N VAL A 3 -5.44 35.53 1.11
CA VAL A 3 -6.33 35.91 2.23
C VAL A 3 -5.65 35.53 3.56
N ASP A 4 -5.99 36.26 4.62
CA ASP A 4 -5.66 35.91 6.01
C ASP A 4 -6.91 35.34 6.68
N GLY A 5 -6.80 34.20 7.37
CA GLY A 5 -7.93 33.45 7.94
C GLY A 5 -8.55 32.41 7.00
N THR A 6 -9.86 32.15 7.16
CA THR A 6 -10.55 31.01 6.53
C THR A 6 -11.20 31.36 5.18
N THR A 7 -11.00 30.51 4.18
CA THR A 7 -11.68 30.55 2.88
C THR A 7 -12.61 29.33 2.73
N ILE A 8 -13.91 29.55 2.50
CA ILE A 8 -14.86 28.47 2.19
C ILE A 8 -15.61 28.81 0.91
N LEU A 9 -15.47 27.92 -0.08
CA LEU A 9 -16.20 27.88 -1.35
C LEU A 9 -16.73 26.45 -1.49
N SER A 10 -17.76 26.12 -0.71
CA SER A 10 -18.26 24.75 -0.50
C SER A 10 -19.51 24.39 -1.31
N GLU A 11 -20.01 25.30 -2.15
CA GLU A 11 -21.18 25.07 -2.99
C GLU A 11 -20.87 24.11 -4.15
N ASP A 12 -21.75 23.15 -4.41
CA ASP A 12 -21.65 22.15 -5.49
C ASP A 12 -21.60 22.74 -6.91
N GLY A 13 -21.82 24.06 -7.06
CA GLY A 13 -21.89 24.78 -8.33
C GLY A 13 -20.72 25.71 -8.62
N ASN A 14 -19.60 25.61 -7.89
CA ASN A 14 -18.38 26.28 -8.34
C ASN A 14 -17.81 25.55 -9.57
N ASP A 15 -17.18 26.31 -10.46
CA ASP A 15 -16.60 25.84 -11.72
C ASP A 15 -15.29 26.62 -11.92
N VAL A 16 -14.23 26.22 -11.19
CA VAL A 16 -12.89 26.81 -11.35
C VAL A 16 -11.91 25.76 -11.86
N THR A 17 -11.55 25.90 -13.14
CA THR A 17 -10.62 24.97 -13.80
C THR A 17 -9.25 24.90 -13.11
N THR A 18 -8.83 25.98 -12.43
CA THR A 18 -7.54 26.02 -11.73
C THR A 18 -7.66 26.71 -10.38
N LEU A 19 -7.37 25.96 -9.32
CA LEU A 19 -7.21 26.47 -7.96
C LEU A 19 -5.73 26.78 -7.71
N SER A 20 -5.46 28.00 -7.25
CA SER A 20 -4.18 28.38 -6.67
C SER A 20 -4.38 29.40 -5.55
N ALA A 21 -3.72 29.20 -4.41
CA ALA A 21 -3.96 30.00 -3.21
C ALA A 21 -2.75 30.06 -2.27
N LEU A 22 -2.63 31.19 -1.57
CA LEU A 22 -1.82 31.34 -0.36
C LEU A 22 -2.76 31.88 0.73
N ASN A 23 -2.98 31.12 1.80
CA ASN A 23 -3.98 31.46 2.81
C ASN A 23 -3.41 31.43 4.24
N GLY A 24 -3.83 32.35 5.09
CA GLY A 24 -3.47 32.41 6.53
C GLY A 24 -4.23 31.41 7.43
N GLY A 25 -4.93 30.45 6.84
CA GLY A 25 -5.78 29.51 7.54
C GLY A 25 -6.48 28.53 6.60
N GLN A 26 -7.58 27.94 7.07
CA GLN A 26 -8.24 26.82 6.39
C GLN A 26 -8.80 27.21 5.01
N ILE A 27 -8.65 26.33 4.02
CA ILE A 27 -9.27 26.42 2.70
C ILE A 27 -10.20 25.22 2.53
N ILE A 28 -11.49 25.46 2.28
CA ILE A 28 -12.44 24.44 1.83
C ILE A 28 -12.94 24.82 0.44
N TYR A 29 -12.66 23.97 -0.55
CA TYR A 29 -13.08 24.13 -1.94
C TYR A 29 -13.89 22.91 -2.41
N ARG A 30 -15.00 23.16 -3.09
CA ARG A 30 -15.81 22.15 -3.79
C ARG A 30 -16.11 22.62 -5.21
N ASP A 31 -15.83 21.79 -6.21
CA ASP A 31 -16.18 22.02 -7.61
C ASP A 31 -17.36 21.14 -8.06
N ALA A 32 -18.08 21.58 -9.08
CA ALA A 32 -19.07 20.78 -9.79
C ALA A 32 -18.44 19.69 -10.67
N THR A 33 -17.25 19.97 -11.21
CA THR A 33 -16.53 19.16 -12.20
C THR A 33 -15.06 19.00 -11.79
N SER A 34 -14.13 18.93 -12.75
CA SER A 34 -12.71 18.76 -12.46
C SER A 34 -12.02 20.05 -11.99
N VAL A 35 -11.06 19.92 -11.07
CA VAL A 35 -10.21 21.02 -10.61
C VAL A 35 -8.73 20.66 -10.74
N THR A 36 -7.95 21.60 -11.28
CA THR A 36 -6.48 21.50 -11.31
C THR A 36 -5.88 22.36 -10.19
N ILE A 37 -5.08 21.79 -9.30
CA ILE A 37 -4.13 22.57 -8.48
C ILE A 37 -2.99 22.97 -9.40
N GLY A 38 -2.83 24.28 -9.61
CA GLY A 38 -1.99 24.80 -10.68
C GLY A 38 -1.42 26.18 -10.39
N SER A 39 -0.98 26.86 -11.46
CA SER A 39 -0.45 28.22 -11.41
C SER A 39 -1.45 29.21 -12.00
N VAL A 40 -1.74 30.30 -11.29
CA VAL A 40 -2.65 31.36 -11.72
C VAL A 40 -1.93 32.70 -11.71
N THR A 41 -1.93 33.39 -12.86
CA THR A 41 -1.35 34.73 -13.00
C THR A 41 -2.44 35.78 -13.19
N VAL A 42 -2.45 36.81 -12.33
CA VAL A 42 -3.35 37.97 -12.41
C VAL A 42 -2.52 39.24 -12.30
N ASP A 43 -2.69 40.18 -13.24
CA ASP A 43 -1.99 41.48 -13.29
C ASP A 43 -0.45 41.41 -13.12
N GLY A 44 0.16 40.32 -13.59
CA GLY A 44 1.61 40.07 -13.50
C GLY A 44 2.10 39.46 -12.19
N MET A 45 1.21 39.22 -11.22
CA MET A 45 1.46 38.40 -10.04
C MET A 45 1.08 36.96 -10.31
N THR A 46 1.99 36.01 -10.09
CA THR A 46 1.73 34.57 -10.20
C THR A 46 1.68 33.95 -8.81
N ILE A 47 0.64 33.16 -8.56
CA ILE A 47 0.56 32.21 -7.44
C ILE A 47 0.66 30.82 -8.06
N THR A 48 1.39 29.93 -7.41
CA THR A 48 1.65 28.56 -7.85
C THR A 48 1.28 27.62 -6.71
N GLY A 49 0.51 26.57 -7.02
CA GLY A 49 0.09 25.59 -6.03
C GLY A 49 -0.93 26.12 -5.03
N VAL A 50 -1.07 25.41 -3.92
CA VAL A 50 -1.88 25.81 -2.76
C VAL A 50 -1.05 25.73 -1.48
N GLU A 51 -0.93 26.85 -0.80
CA GLU A 51 -0.24 26.97 0.49
C GLU A 51 -1.21 27.45 1.58
N THR A 52 -1.27 26.73 2.71
CA THR A 52 -1.84 27.28 3.96
C THR A 52 -0.73 27.50 4.99
N THR A 53 -0.80 28.66 5.63
CA THR A 53 0.06 29.04 6.76
C THR A 53 -0.78 29.08 8.03
N GLY A 54 -0.18 28.74 9.17
CA GLY A 54 -0.94 28.57 10.43
C GLY A 54 -1.76 27.28 10.47
N THR A 55 -2.73 27.24 11.38
CA THR A 55 -3.42 26.02 11.86
C THR A 55 -4.62 25.63 11.00
N GLY A 56 -4.48 25.68 9.67
CA GLY A 56 -5.60 25.60 8.73
C GLY A 56 -5.52 24.44 7.75
N ASP A 57 -6.54 23.58 7.75
CA ASP A 57 -6.66 22.46 6.81
C ASP A 57 -6.84 22.91 5.35
N LEU A 58 -6.55 22.02 4.42
CA LEU A 58 -7.00 22.10 3.04
C LEU A 58 -8.01 20.97 2.76
N GLY A 59 -9.25 21.32 2.42
CA GLY A 59 -10.22 20.41 1.81
C GLY A 59 -10.45 20.81 0.35
N VAL A 60 -10.19 19.91 -0.60
CA VAL A 60 -10.55 20.06 -2.02
C VAL A 60 -11.41 18.88 -2.41
N SER A 61 -12.56 19.15 -3.02
CA SER A 61 -13.47 18.11 -3.49
C SER A 61 -14.12 18.47 -4.83
N THR A 62 -14.54 17.45 -5.58
CA THR A 62 -15.36 17.58 -6.79
C THR A 62 -16.68 16.84 -6.57
N VAL A 63 -17.75 17.21 -7.28
CA VAL A 63 -19.02 16.45 -7.29
C VAL A 63 -19.00 15.37 -8.37
N ASP A 64 -18.35 15.66 -9.50
CA ASP A 64 -18.01 14.76 -10.58
C ASP A 64 -16.62 15.14 -11.14
N GLY A 65 -15.88 14.21 -11.73
CA GLY A 65 -14.61 14.48 -12.41
C GLY A 65 -13.37 14.66 -11.53
N THR A 66 -12.22 14.66 -12.21
CA THR A 66 -10.87 14.48 -11.66
C THR A 66 -10.33 15.67 -10.85
N ILE A 67 -9.60 15.39 -9.77
CA ILE A 67 -8.67 16.36 -9.14
C ILE A 67 -7.26 16.12 -9.70
N THR A 68 -6.64 17.14 -10.28
CA THR A 68 -5.25 17.05 -10.79
C THR A 68 -4.31 17.97 -10.01
N VAL A 69 -3.24 17.45 -9.42
CA VAL A 69 -2.24 18.22 -8.68
C VAL A 69 -0.99 18.42 -9.54
N ASN A 70 -0.98 19.48 -10.35
CA ASN A 70 0.16 19.82 -11.23
C ASN A 70 1.20 20.71 -10.54
N GLU A 71 0.79 21.46 -9.52
CA GLU A 71 1.65 22.30 -8.69
C GLU A 71 1.51 21.89 -7.23
N HIS A 72 2.47 22.27 -6.39
CA HIS A 72 2.57 21.77 -5.02
C HIS A 72 1.36 22.11 -4.14
N ILE A 73 1.12 21.26 -3.15
CA ILE A 73 0.25 21.55 -2.01
C ILE A 73 1.13 21.56 -0.77
N THR A 74 1.02 22.59 0.08
CA THR A 74 1.71 22.64 1.37
C THR A 74 0.80 23.20 2.46
N VAL A 75 0.60 22.43 3.52
CA VAL A 75 -0.20 22.81 4.70
C VAL A 75 0.70 22.82 5.92
N ALA A 76 0.75 23.97 6.62
CA ALA A 76 1.69 24.19 7.72
C ALA A 76 1.28 23.51 9.04
N ASP A 77 0.04 23.66 9.51
CA ASP A 77 -0.39 23.06 10.78
C ASP A 77 -1.85 22.57 10.74
N GLY A 78 -2.20 21.83 9.69
CA GLY A 78 -3.52 21.27 9.44
C GLY A 78 -3.46 20.03 8.55
N ALA A 79 -4.62 19.41 8.29
CA ALA A 79 -4.73 18.24 7.42
C ALA A 79 -4.93 18.62 5.94
N ILE A 80 -4.67 17.68 5.04
CA ILE A 80 -5.04 17.75 3.62
C ILE A 80 -6.09 16.68 3.33
N SER A 81 -7.18 17.07 2.68
CA SER A 81 -8.23 16.17 2.20
C SER A 81 -8.48 16.47 0.72
N LEU A 82 -8.11 15.54 -0.17
CA LEU A 82 -8.47 15.57 -1.59
C LEU A 82 -9.55 14.50 -1.83
N ARG A 83 -10.72 14.89 -2.35
CA ARG A 83 -11.83 13.95 -2.56
C ARG A 83 -12.52 14.14 -3.92
N ALA A 84 -12.16 13.31 -4.89
CA ALA A 84 -12.80 13.28 -6.19
C ALA A 84 -14.04 12.37 -6.11
N ASN A 85 -15.24 12.96 -6.10
CA ASN A 85 -16.49 12.20 -6.09
C ASN A 85 -17.03 12.07 -7.52
N GLY A 86 -17.83 11.04 -7.78
CA GLY A 86 -18.44 10.75 -9.08
C GLY A 86 -17.84 9.50 -9.70
N THR A 87 -18.63 8.75 -10.48
CA THR A 87 -18.35 7.33 -10.78
C THR A 87 -17.08 7.05 -11.60
N ILE A 88 -16.43 8.06 -12.17
CA ILE A 88 -15.20 7.93 -12.97
C ILE A 88 -14.18 9.02 -12.58
N SER A 89 -14.15 9.35 -11.29
CA SER A 89 -13.47 10.56 -10.79
C SER A 89 -12.16 10.22 -10.11
N ASP A 90 -11.09 10.42 -10.87
CA ASP A 90 -9.72 10.13 -10.44
C ASP A 90 -9.12 11.22 -9.55
N ILE A 91 -8.00 10.88 -8.92
CA ILE A 91 -7.02 11.86 -8.43
C ILE A 91 -5.66 11.59 -9.09
N ALA A 92 -5.11 12.60 -9.76
CA ALA A 92 -3.78 12.56 -10.38
C ALA A 92 -2.81 13.46 -9.62
N ILE A 93 -1.83 12.86 -8.93
CA ILE A 93 -0.80 13.55 -8.15
C ILE A 93 0.46 13.69 -9.02
N ASN A 94 0.59 14.82 -9.72
CA ASN A 94 1.72 15.07 -10.60
C ASN A 94 2.87 15.85 -9.94
N ASN A 95 2.65 16.37 -8.73
CA ASN A 95 3.58 17.20 -7.95
C ASN A 95 3.36 16.97 -6.44
N ALA A 96 4.23 17.50 -5.59
CA ALA A 96 4.26 17.20 -4.16
C ALA A 96 3.03 17.68 -3.38
N VAL A 97 2.54 16.83 -2.47
CA VAL A 97 1.47 17.14 -1.50
C VAL A 97 2.05 16.96 -0.10
N THR A 98 2.19 18.05 0.64
CA THR A 98 2.90 18.05 1.94
C THR A 98 2.06 18.63 3.07
N ALA A 99 1.81 17.85 4.11
CA ALA A 99 1.32 18.33 5.40
C ALA A 99 2.48 18.32 6.40
N THR A 100 2.70 19.43 7.11
CA THR A 100 3.85 19.50 8.03
C THR A 100 3.56 18.88 9.40
N THR A 101 2.29 18.89 9.85
CA THR A 101 1.88 18.26 11.12
C THR A 101 0.65 17.36 10.97
N GLY A 102 -0.33 17.73 10.14
CA GLY A 102 -1.59 17.01 9.99
C GLY A 102 -1.54 15.81 9.04
N ALA A 103 -2.65 15.07 9.00
CA ALA A 103 -2.85 13.91 8.15
C ALA A 103 -3.11 14.29 6.68
N ILE A 104 -2.90 13.34 5.77
CA ILE A 104 -3.23 13.47 4.35
C ILE A 104 -4.22 12.37 3.98
N SER A 105 -5.40 12.75 3.51
CA SER A 105 -6.41 11.84 3.00
C SER A 105 -6.68 12.14 1.52
N ILE A 106 -6.49 11.14 0.67
CA ILE A 106 -6.71 11.23 -0.78
C ILE A 106 -7.70 10.13 -1.14
N VAL A 107 -8.89 10.52 -1.59
CA VAL A 107 -10.00 9.60 -1.85
C VAL A 107 -10.56 9.85 -3.24
N ALA A 108 -10.38 8.87 -4.13
CA ALA A 108 -10.97 8.84 -5.45
C ALA A 108 -12.12 7.82 -5.46
N ASP A 109 -13.25 8.19 -6.06
CA ASP A 109 -14.32 7.24 -6.33
C ASP A 109 -13.91 6.23 -7.44
N ASP A 110 -12.97 6.60 -8.33
CA ASP A 110 -12.29 5.73 -9.31
C ASP A 110 -10.81 5.50 -8.90
N SER A 111 -9.83 6.07 -9.61
CA SER A 111 -8.41 5.71 -9.45
C SER A 111 -7.54 6.83 -8.85
N ILE A 112 -6.43 6.45 -8.21
CA ILE A 112 -5.36 7.37 -7.78
C ILE A 112 -4.11 7.07 -8.60
N SER A 113 -3.53 8.09 -9.23
CA SER A 113 -2.28 7.97 -10.00
C SER A 113 -1.24 8.98 -9.54
N PHE A 114 0.03 8.59 -9.57
CA PHE A 114 1.16 9.45 -9.26
C PHE A 114 2.09 9.58 -10.47
N SER A 115 2.64 10.77 -10.69
CA SER A 115 3.84 10.95 -11.52
C SER A 115 5.10 10.67 -10.69
N ALA A 116 6.26 10.54 -11.32
CA ALA A 116 7.57 10.45 -10.64
C ALA A 116 7.93 11.69 -9.79
N ALA A 117 7.16 12.79 -9.86
CA ALA A 117 7.27 13.96 -8.99
C ALA A 117 6.09 14.09 -8.00
N GLY A 118 5.11 13.20 -8.09
CA GLY A 118 3.98 13.10 -7.18
C GLY A 118 4.39 12.43 -5.88
N ASN A 119 4.85 13.22 -4.92
CA ASN A 119 5.25 12.71 -3.60
C ASN A 119 4.24 13.16 -2.54
N VAL A 120 3.85 12.27 -1.63
CA VAL A 120 2.93 12.60 -0.52
C VAL A 120 3.70 12.51 0.79
N VAL A 121 3.72 13.60 1.55
CA VAL A 121 4.56 13.72 2.76
C VAL A 121 3.77 14.33 3.91
N ALA A 122 3.44 13.53 4.92
CA ALA A 122 3.01 14.03 6.22
C ALA A 122 4.21 14.03 7.18
N ASN A 123 4.78 15.18 7.54
CA ASN A 123 6.01 15.21 8.37
C ASN A 123 5.77 15.03 9.88
N GLY A 124 4.50 14.93 10.30
CA GLY A 124 4.08 14.91 11.71
C GLY A 124 3.49 13.56 12.16
N PRO A 125 2.60 13.55 13.16
CA PRO A 125 1.86 12.35 13.59
C PRO A 125 0.63 12.04 12.71
N GLY A 126 0.44 12.76 11.60
CA GLY A 126 -0.69 12.58 10.71
C GLY A 126 -0.50 11.39 9.77
N ASN A 127 -1.46 10.46 9.77
CA ASN A 127 -1.49 9.34 8.81
C ASN A 127 -1.58 9.83 7.36
N VAL A 128 -1.09 9.01 6.43
CA VAL A 128 -1.42 9.12 5.00
C VAL A 128 -2.39 7.99 4.64
N THR A 129 -3.58 8.35 4.17
CA THR A 129 -4.60 7.41 3.69
C THR A 129 -4.91 7.66 2.22
N LEU A 130 -4.69 6.66 1.37
CA LEU A 130 -5.02 6.69 -0.06
C LEU A 130 -6.14 5.66 -0.30
N THR A 131 -7.27 6.10 -0.86
CA THR A 131 -8.41 5.21 -1.14
C THR A 131 -8.88 5.41 -2.58
N ALA A 132 -8.62 4.43 -3.43
CA ALA A 132 -9.26 4.27 -4.73
C ALA A 132 -10.53 3.40 -4.59
N ASN A 133 -11.41 3.40 -5.59
CA ASN A 133 -12.70 2.71 -5.58
C ASN A 133 -13.55 3.05 -4.34
N ALA A 134 -13.58 4.32 -3.92
CA ALA A 134 -14.25 4.73 -2.69
C ALA A 134 -15.78 4.54 -2.70
N VAL A 135 -16.38 4.34 -3.88
CA VAL A 135 -17.77 3.91 -4.07
C VAL A 135 -17.77 2.51 -4.70
N ASP A 136 -17.55 1.52 -3.84
CA ASP A 136 -17.31 0.09 -4.11
C ASP A 136 -18.26 -0.66 -5.08
N THR A 137 -19.33 -0.01 -5.50
CA THR A 137 -20.48 -0.55 -6.26
C THR A 137 -20.82 0.25 -7.52
N ALA A 138 -20.09 1.33 -7.82
CA ALA A 138 -20.27 2.15 -9.01
C ALA A 138 -18.93 2.46 -9.68
N GLY A 139 -18.94 2.81 -10.96
CA GLY A 139 -17.74 3.13 -11.73
C GLY A 139 -17.38 2.10 -12.79
N ASN A 140 -16.09 2.04 -13.14
CA ASN A 140 -15.60 1.16 -14.20
C ASN A 140 -15.00 -0.13 -13.59
N ASN A 141 -13.89 -0.68 -14.11
CA ASN A 141 -13.26 -1.86 -13.51
C ASN A 141 -11.74 -1.73 -13.56
N GLY A 142 -11.10 -1.84 -12.40
CA GLY A 142 -9.65 -1.68 -12.27
C GLY A 142 -9.25 -0.46 -11.44
N ASP A 143 -10.23 0.19 -10.81
CA ASP A 143 -10.22 1.40 -9.99
C ASP A 143 -9.15 1.32 -8.89
N GLY A 144 -7.93 1.78 -9.20
CA GLY A 144 -6.68 1.35 -8.57
C GLY A 144 -5.80 2.46 -8.02
N ILE A 145 -4.68 2.09 -7.39
CA ILE A 145 -3.63 3.04 -6.98
C ILE A 145 -2.38 2.72 -7.78
N THR A 146 -1.87 3.68 -8.57
CA THR A 146 -0.66 3.50 -9.39
C THR A 146 0.40 4.53 -9.03
N MET A 147 1.44 4.10 -8.34
CA MET A 147 2.66 4.87 -8.13
C MET A 147 3.63 4.65 -9.32
N ALA A 148 4.22 5.75 -9.83
CA ALA A 148 5.24 5.70 -10.87
C ALA A 148 6.65 5.71 -10.25
N ASP A 149 7.62 5.08 -10.90
CA ASP A 149 9.01 4.98 -10.43
C ASP A 149 9.53 6.31 -9.87
N ASN A 150 10.19 6.26 -8.72
CA ASN A 150 10.72 7.40 -7.96
C ASN A 150 9.67 8.29 -7.27
N SER A 151 8.37 8.00 -7.38
CA SER A 151 7.36 8.57 -6.46
C SER A 151 7.44 7.91 -5.09
N PHE A 152 7.06 8.63 -4.03
CA PHE A 152 7.05 8.08 -2.68
C PHE A 152 5.92 8.61 -1.79
N VAL A 153 5.56 7.83 -0.79
CA VAL A 153 4.74 8.24 0.35
C VAL A 153 5.60 8.22 1.61
N ASN A 154 5.55 9.31 2.39
CA ASN A 154 6.10 9.36 3.74
C ASN A 154 5.03 9.84 4.73
N ALA A 155 4.81 9.12 5.83
CA ALA A 155 3.81 9.47 6.85
C ALA A 155 4.40 10.07 8.14
N GLY A 156 5.69 10.39 8.17
CA GLY A 156 6.30 11.00 9.36
C GLY A 156 6.28 10.01 10.51
N THR A 157 5.52 10.30 11.57
CA THR A 157 5.26 9.37 12.70
C THR A 157 3.84 8.78 12.67
N GLY A 158 3.10 9.00 11.58
CA GLY A 158 1.78 8.41 11.34
C GLY A 158 1.86 7.04 10.67
N GLN A 159 0.70 6.56 10.21
CA GLN A 159 0.57 5.29 9.49
C GLN A 159 0.35 5.53 7.98
N ILE A 160 0.73 4.58 7.15
CA ILE A 160 0.39 4.55 5.71
C ILE A 160 -0.70 3.50 5.48
N LEU A 161 -1.82 3.91 4.88
CA LEU A 161 -2.88 3.00 4.43
C LEU A 161 -3.21 3.26 2.96
N LEU A 162 -3.05 2.25 2.12
CA LEU A 162 -3.47 2.24 0.71
C LEU A 162 -4.60 1.21 0.53
N THR A 163 -5.73 1.64 -0.03
CA THR A 163 -6.92 0.79 -0.18
C THR A 163 -7.52 0.91 -1.58
N SER A 164 -7.82 -0.23 -2.20
CA SER A 164 -8.48 -0.36 -3.50
C SER A 164 -9.37 -1.62 -3.48
N THR A 165 -10.40 -1.59 -2.64
CA THR A 165 -11.28 -2.72 -2.31
C THR A 165 -12.70 -2.51 -2.81
N GLY A 166 -13.44 -3.58 -3.10
CA GLY A 166 -14.81 -3.54 -3.62
C GLY A 166 -14.96 -4.25 -4.97
N VAL A 167 -16.14 -4.15 -5.59
CA VAL A 167 -16.47 -4.89 -6.84
C VAL A 167 -15.64 -4.42 -8.02
N ASN A 168 -15.35 -3.11 -8.08
CA ASN A 168 -14.58 -2.50 -9.16
C ASN A 168 -13.09 -2.33 -8.83
N GLY A 169 -12.69 -2.61 -7.58
CA GLY A 169 -11.35 -2.40 -7.03
C GLY A 169 -10.23 -2.93 -7.92
N GLY A 170 -9.16 -2.15 -8.01
CA GLY A 170 -8.04 -2.34 -8.89
C GLY A 170 -6.84 -3.06 -8.28
N THR A 171 -5.74 -2.97 -9.03
CA THR A 171 -4.40 -3.29 -8.53
C THR A 171 -3.87 -2.10 -7.73
N ILE A 172 -3.08 -2.36 -6.69
CA ILE A 172 -2.21 -1.36 -6.07
C ILE A 172 -0.78 -1.60 -6.56
N ILE A 173 -0.22 -0.64 -7.31
CA ILE A 173 1.19 -0.57 -7.64
C ILE A 173 1.80 0.48 -6.70
N ALA A 174 2.65 0.03 -5.77
CA ALA A 174 3.26 0.87 -4.75
C ALA A 174 4.78 0.96 -4.93
N GLU A 175 5.32 2.17 -4.79
CA GLU A 175 6.75 2.47 -4.79
C GLU A 175 7.24 2.63 -3.34
N ASP A 176 8.14 3.58 -3.07
CA ASP A 176 8.68 3.80 -1.72
C ASP A 176 7.56 4.26 -0.75
N LEU A 177 7.32 3.49 0.29
CA LEU A 177 6.41 3.79 1.39
C LEU A 177 7.21 3.79 2.69
N THR A 178 7.30 4.95 3.35
CA THR A 178 8.18 5.11 4.52
C THR A 178 7.46 5.78 5.68
N THR A 179 7.63 5.24 6.89
CA THR A 179 7.15 5.89 8.10
C THR A 179 8.06 5.61 9.29
N ASN A 180 8.17 6.60 10.16
CA ASN A 180 8.75 6.56 11.50
C ASN A 180 7.64 6.20 12.53
N GLY A 181 6.82 5.20 12.21
CA GLY A 181 5.64 4.78 12.97
C GLY A 181 5.18 3.37 12.58
N ASP A 182 4.22 2.84 13.33
CA ASP A 182 4.07 1.40 13.53
C ASP A 182 3.47 0.62 12.34
N LEU A 183 2.94 1.27 11.29
CA LEU A 183 2.14 0.57 10.26
C LEU A 183 2.26 1.13 8.84
N ILE A 184 2.55 0.21 7.91
CA ILE A 184 2.19 0.28 6.48
C ILE A 184 1.16 -0.83 6.19
N GLN A 185 0.01 -0.46 5.62
CA GLN A 185 -1.03 -1.41 5.21
C GLN A 185 -1.49 -1.16 3.77
N LEU A 186 -1.55 -2.22 2.96
CA LEU A 186 -2.03 -2.21 1.57
C LEU A 186 -3.13 -3.27 1.42
N ASP A 187 -4.35 -2.85 1.04
CA ASP A 187 -5.49 -3.74 0.80
C ASP A 187 -6.06 -3.53 -0.62
N ALA A 188 -6.03 -4.56 -1.46
CA ALA A 188 -6.55 -4.51 -2.83
C ALA A 188 -7.55 -5.66 -3.10
N THR A 189 -8.61 -5.42 -3.88
CA THR A 189 -9.41 -6.52 -4.45
C THR A 189 -8.60 -7.36 -5.44
N ARG A 190 -7.64 -6.74 -6.16
CA ARG A 190 -6.86 -7.42 -7.19
C ARG A 190 -5.42 -7.61 -6.72
N ASN A 191 -4.44 -7.39 -7.60
CA ASN A 191 -3.05 -7.65 -7.28
C ASN A 191 -2.46 -6.51 -6.43
N ILE A 192 -1.35 -6.81 -5.75
CA ILE A 192 -0.45 -5.79 -5.20
C ILE A 192 0.93 -5.99 -5.81
N GLU A 193 1.51 -4.92 -6.37
CA GLU A 193 2.82 -4.89 -7.02
C GLU A 193 3.71 -3.88 -6.29
N ILE A 194 4.85 -4.34 -5.75
CA ILE A 194 5.78 -3.50 -4.97
C ILE A 194 7.05 -3.22 -5.77
N GLY A 195 7.20 -1.98 -6.23
CA GLY A 195 8.39 -1.45 -6.91
C GLY A 195 8.38 -1.51 -8.43
N ASN A 196 7.22 -1.60 -9.08
CA ASN A 196 6.95 -1.40 -10.53
C ASN A 196 8.04 -1.90 -11.55
N GLY A 197 8.78 -2.97 -11.22
CA GLY A 197 9.92 -3.46 -12.01
C GLY A 197 11.29 -2.85 -11.70
N SER A 198 11.37 -1.73 -10.98
CA SER A 198 12.61 -1.02 -10.59
C SER A 198 13.09 -1.29 -9.15
N GLY A 199 12.20 -1.80 -8.29
CA GLY A 199 12.44 -2.06 -6.87
C GLY A 199 12.04 -0.88 -5.96
N ALA A 200 11.45 -1.17 -4.80
CA ALA A 200 10.97 -0.16 -3.85
C ALA A 200 11.20 -0.54 -2.38
N THR A 201 11.19 0.47 -1.51
CA THR A 201 11.38 0.35 -0.06
C THR A 201 10.06 0.57 0.67
N LEU A 202 9.54 -0.48 1.30
CA LEU A 202 8.49 -0.39 2.32
C LEU A 202 9.18 -0.44 3.68
N LYS A 203 9.10 0.65 4.44
CA LYS A 203 9.75 0.76 5.76
C LYS A 203 8.82 1.35 6.82
N ALA A 204 8.50 0.55 7.82
CA ALA A 204 7.81 0.97 9.04
C ALA A 204 8.77 0.73 10.20
N GLU A 205 9.52 1.74 10.59
CA GLU A 205 10.39 1.76 11.77
C GLU A 205 9.90 2.89 12.69
N ASP A 206 10.19 2.95 13.98
CA ASP A 206 9.93 4.18 14.79
C ASP A 206 11.11 4.59 15.69
N ALA A 207 12.20 3.81 15.63
CA ALA A 207 13.39 3.86 16.48
C ALA A 207 13.11 3.62 17.99
N ASN A 208 11.94 3.05 18.31
CA ASN A 208 11.52 2.66 19.64
C ASN A 208 11.16 1.15 19.67
N THR A 209 12.22 0.34 19.69
CA THR A 209 12.45 -1.00 20.29
C THR A 209 11.44 -1.65 21.27
N ALA A 210 10.47 -0.91 21.84
CA ALA A 210 9.40 -1.40 22.70
C ALA A 210 8.00 -1.38 22.06
N THR A 211 7.84 -0.85 20.85
CA THR A 211 6.65 -1.02 20.00
C THR A 211 6.78 -2.27 19.13
N SER A 212 6.02 -2.36 18.05
CA SER A 212 5.89 -3.56 17.23
C SER A 212 5.42 -3.14 15.85
N GLU A 213 6.36 -3.08 14.93
CA GLU A 213 6.14 -2.43 13.65
C GLU A 213 5.56 -3.44 12.64
N SER A 214 4.79 -2.96 11.67
CA SER A 214 4.00 -3.84 10.80
C SER A 214 3.94 -3.38 9.35
N ILE A 215 4.20 -4.32 8.44
CA ILE A 215 3.90 -4.21 7.02
C ILE A 215 2.86 -5.27 6.68
N LEU A 216 1.62 -4.85 6.42
CA LEU A 216 0.49 -5.73 6.12
C LEU A 216 0.09 -5.56 4.66
N ILE A 217 0.16 -6.63 3.87
CA ILE A 217 -0.15 -6.60 2.43
C ILE A 217 -1.21 -7.67 2.14
N SER A 218 -2.43 -7.26 1.81
CA SER A 218 -3.57 -8.12 1.51
C SER A 218 -4.08 -7.90 0.09
N ALA A 219 -3.75 -8.82 -0.81
CA ALA A 219 -4.28 -8.87 -2.16
C ALA A 219 -5.43 -9.88 -2.24
N GLY A 220 -6.57 -9.46 -2.78
CA GLY A 220 -7.63 -10.37 -3.21
C GLY A 220 -7.20 -11.21 -4.41
N MET A 221 -6.18 -10.77 -5.17
CA MET A 221 -5.48 -11.61 -6.13
C MET A 221 -4.02 -11.92 -5.73
N ASN A 222 -3.05 -11.65 -6.61
CA ASN A 222 -1.64 -12.02 -6.44
C ASN A 222 -0.82 -10.89 -5.81
N ILE A 223 0.29 -11.23 -5.14
CA ILE A 223 1.30 -10.26 -4.69
C ILE A 223 2.57 -10.44 -5.53
N THR A 224 3.13 -9.35 -6.04
CA THR A 224 4.46 -9.33 -6.69
C THR A 224 5.37 -8.32 -6.00
N VAL A 225 6.48 -8.78 -5.44
CA VAL A 225 7.54 -7.93 -4.91
C VAL A 225 8.68 -7.91 -5.92
N HIS A 226 8.93 -6.77 -6.55
CA HIS A 226 9.89 -6.69 -7.66
C HIS A 226 11.35 -6.80 -7.22
N THR A 227 12.23 -7.03 -8.22
CA THR A 227 13.67 -7.18 -8.03
C THR A 227 14.27 -5.97 -7.31
N GLY A 228 15.03 -6.22 -6.24
CA GLY A 228 15.71 -5.19 -5.46
C GLY A 228 14.84 -4.51 -4.39
N SER A 229 13.55 -4.82 -4.28
CA SER A 229 12.69 -4.25 -3.24
C SER A 229 13.11 -4.67 -1.83
N ILE A 230 12.85 -3.81 -0.86
CA ILE A 230 13.14 -3.98 0.57
C ILE A 230 11.84 -3.80 1.35
N LEU A 231 11.44 -4.80 2.12
CA LEU A 231 10.38 -4.67 3.13
C LEU A 231 11.06 -4.76 4.50
N SER A 232 10.94 -3.72 5.34
CA SER A 232 11.69 -3.60 6.59
C SER A 232 10.84 -3.06 7.72
N THR A 233 10.82 -3.76 8.85
CA THR A 233 10.37 -3.21 10.14
C THR A 233 11.53 -2.86 11.09
N ASP A 234 12.74 -3.32 10.76
CA ASP A 234 13.94 -3.18 11.60
C ASP A 234 14.39 -1.72 11.85
N ASP A 235 14.22 -1.31 13.11
CA ASP A 235 14.69 -0.10 13.77
C ASP A 235 16.22 0.06 13.86
N MET A 236 16.97 -1.05 13.95
CA MET A 236 18.38 -1.06 14.32
C MET A 236 19.19 -2.10 13.54
N PRO A 237 19.39 -1.91 12.21
CA PRO A 237 20.11 -2.84 11.36
C PRO A 237 21.52 -3.14 11.86
N GLY A 238 21.68 -4.39 12.33
CA GLY A 238 22.94 -4.92 12.88
C GLY A 238 23.11 -4.79 14.40
N SER A 239 22.07 -4.42 15.15
CA SER A 239 22.03 -4.67 16.59
C SER A 239 21.69 -6.13 16.87
N SER A 240 22.16 -6.68 18.01
CA SER A 240 21.85 -8.05 18.44
C SER A 240 20.99 -8.02 19.70
N ASP A 241 20.00 -7.14 19.75
CA ASP A 241 19.16 -6.96 20.93
C ASP A 241 18.01 -7.98 20.93
N GLU A 242 18.20 -9.10 21.62
CA GLU A 242 17.21 -10.19 21.77
C GLU A 242 15.93 -9.76 22.54
N THR A 243 15.77 -8.49 22.91
CA THR A 243 14.56 -7.97 23.55
C THR A 243 13.53 -7.38 22.58
N LEU A 244 13.90 -7.21 21.31
CA LEU A 244 12.99 -6.79 20.25
C LEU A 244 12.07 -7.98 19.90
N THR A 245 10.77 -7.80 20.12
CA THR A 245 9.76 -8.81 19.77
C THR A 245 8.44 -8.14 19.39
N GLY A 246 7.97 -8.34 18.17
CA GLY A 246 6.59 -7.99 17.79
C GLY A 246 6.40 -7.68 16.30
N ASP A 247 7.49 -7.27 15.65
CA ASP A 247 7.60 -7.00 14.23
C ASP A 247 6.95 -8.04 13.33
N GLN A 248 6.17 -7.56 12.37
CA GLN A 248 5.44 -8.41 11.43
C GLN A 248 5.47 -7.87 10.00
N ILE A 249 5.86 -8.73 9.06
CA ILE A 249 5.65 -8.52 7.64
C ILE A 249 4.71 -9.61 7.16
N HIS A 250 3.43 -9.29 6.94
CA HIS A 250 2.39 -10.25 6.59
C HIS A 250 2.00 -10.08 5.12
N LEU A 251 2.11 -11.15 4.34
CA LEU A 251 1.73 -11.17 2.92
C LEU A 251 0.57 -12.17 2.72
N THR A 252 -0.61 -11.66 2.35
CA THR A 252 -1.82 -12.46 2.10
C THR A 252 -2.27 -12.26 0.65
N ALA A 253 -2.19 -13.31 -0.15
CA ALA A 253 -2.76 -13.37 -1.50
C ALA A 253 -4.04 -14.22 -1.48
N ASP A 254 -4.95 -14.08 -2.46
CA ASP A 254 -6.29 -14.72 -2.46
C ASP A 254 -7.09 -14.38 -1.19
N SER A 255 -7.00 -13.13 -0.71
CA SER A 255 -7.62 -12.72 0.56
C SER A 255 -9.15 -12.64 0.50
N ASP A 256 -9.73 -12.56 -0.71
CA ASP A 256 -11.19 -12.68 -0.91
C ASP A 256 -11.65 -14.16 -0.92
N ASN A 257 -10.71 -15.10 -1.07
CA ASN A 257 -10.91 -16.53 -1.00
C ASN A 257 -11.91 -17.04 -2.06
N ASN A 258 -11.85 -16.42 -3.24
CA ASN A 258 -12.73 -16.67 -4.37
C ASN A 258 -12.08 -17.64 -5.38
N ALA A 259 -10.75 -17.78 -5.33
CA ALA A 259 -10.06 -18.85 -6.03
C ALA A 259 -9.97 -20.11 -5.15
N ALA A 260 -9.74 -21.25 -5.82
CA ALA A 260 -9.45 -22.51 -5.15
C ALA A 260 -8.17 -23.10 -5.74
N PRO A 261 -6.99 -22.50 -5.51
CA PRO A 261 -5.74 -22.93 -6.15
C PRO A 261 -5.40 -24.39 -5.85
N MET A 262 -5.85 -24.94 -4.72
CA MET A 262 -5.70 -26.36 -4.37
C MET A 262 -6.41 -27.33 -5.34
N VAL A 263 -7.35 -26.86 -6.15
CA VAL A 263 -8.00 -27.68 -7.20
C VAL A 263 -7.04 -27.97 -8.37
N THR A 264 -5.90 -27.25 -8.48
CA THR A 264 -4.88 -27.50 -9.50
C THR A 264 -3.82 -28.52 -9.11
N ASP A 265 -3.80 -29.03 -7.87
CA ASP A 265 -3.09 -30.28 -7.51
C ASP A 265 -3.87 -31.47 -8.08
N THR A 266 -3.76 -31.67 -9.41
CA THR A 266 -4.52 -32.66 -10.17
C THR A 266 -4.24 -34.09 -9.73
N ASN A 267 -3.08 -34.31 -9.11
CA ASN A 267 -2.59 -35.60 -8.69
C ASN A 267 -2.79 -35.86 -7.17
N MET A 268 -3.21 -34.83 -6.42
CA MET A 268 -3.50 -34.84 -4.98
C MET A 268 -2.33 -35.33 -4.09
N ASN A 269 -1.07 -35.12 -4.51
CA ASN A 269 0.10 -35.51 -3.71
C ASN A 269 0.49 -34.47 -2.64
N GLY A 270 -0.20 -33.32 -2.60
CA GLY A 270 0.09 -32.19 -1.72
C GLY A 270 1.24 -31.32 -2.21
N LYS A 271 1.66 -31.49 -3.47
CA LYS A 271 2.73 -30.73 -4.13
C LYS A 271 2.34 -30.48 -5.57
N PHE A 272 2.52 -29.23 -5.99
CA PHE A 272 2.28 -28.82 -7.35
C PHE A 272 3.58 -29.01 -8.13
N ASP A 273 3.51 -29.71 -9.25
CA ASP A 273 4.59 -29.68 -10.23
C ASP A 273 4.60 -28.34 -11.01
N PRO A 274 5.64 -28.03 -11.80
CA PRO A 274 5.70 -26.77 -12.54
C PRO A 274 4.56 -26.53 -13.54
N ALA A 275 3.87 -27.57 -14.02
CA ALA A 275 2.70 -27.43 -14.87
C ALA A 275 1.43 -27.14 -14.04
N GLU A 276 1.32 -27.69 -12.84
CA GLU A 276 0.25 -27.40 -11.88
C GLU A 276 0.35 -25.98 -11.31
N VAL A 277 1.57 -25.48 -11.04
CA VAL A 277 1.81 -24.06 -10.70
C VAL A 277 1.50 -23.14 -11.88
N ALA A 278 1.81 -23.55 -13.12
CA ALA A 278 1.58 -22.73 -14.32
C ALA A 278 0.10 -22.51 -14.69
N VAL A 279 -0.84 -23.19 -14.03
CA VAL A 279 -2.28 -22.98 -14.18
C VAL A 279 -2.93 -22.27 -12.98
N VAL A 280 -2.14 -21.93 -11.95
CA VAL A 280 -2.59 -21.06 -10.85
C VAL A 280 -2.67 -19.62 -11.36
N THR A 281 -3.87 -19.05 -11.37
CA THR A 281 -4.13 -17.67 -11.81
C THR A 281 -4.22 -16.67 -10.65
N ASP A 282 -4.25 -17.18 -9.42
CA ASP A 282 -4.62 -16.45 -8.22
C ASP A 282 -3.88 -16.95 -6.97
N GLY A 283 -3.75 -16.10 -5.96
CA GLY A 283 -3.08 -16.41 -4.70
C GLY A 283 -1.55 -16.57 -4.79
N LEU A 284 -0.94 -16.21 -5.92
CA LEU A 284 0.51 -16.31 -6.06
C LEU A 284 1.22 -15.15 -5.35
N VAL A 285 2.20 -15.47 -4.49
CA VAL A 285 3.20 -14.51 -4.01
C VAL A 285 4.50 -14.69 -4.81
N THR A 286 4.84 -13.72 -5.64
CA THR A 286 6.06 -13.70 -6.46
C THR A 286 7.09 -12.77 -5.85
N LEU A 287 8.30 -13.28 -5.58
CA LEU A 287 9.44 -12.47 -5.15
C LEU A 287 10.48 -12.40 -6.26
N GLY A 288 10.91 -11.19 -6.61
CA GLY A 288 11.98 -10.91 -7.57
C GLY A 288 13.37 -11.32 -7.05
N THR A 289 14.41 -11.02 -7.83
CA THR A 289 15.79 -11.27 -7.37
C THR A 289 16.24 -10.16 -6.41
N SER A 290 17.10 -10.49 -5.46
CA SER A 290 17.64 -9.52 -4.47
C SER A 290 16.58 -8.79 -3.64
N VAL A 291 15.37 -9.34 -3.50
CA VAL A 291 14.39 -8.87 -2.52
C VAL A 291 14.95 -9.10 -1.11
N GLN A 292 14.80 -8.11 -0.25
CA GLN A 292 15.14 -8.20 1.18
C GLN A 292 13.87 -8.06 2.01
N ILE A 293 13.70 -8.96 2.98
CA ILE A 293 12.67 -8.87 4.02
C ILE A 293 13.41 -8.81 5.35
N ILE A 294 13.14 -7.78 6.14
CA ILE A 294 13.92 -7.44 7.35
C ILE A 294 12.97 -7.17 8.50
N THR A 295 13.19 -7.82 9.63
CA THR A 295 12.53 -7.51 10.91
C THR A 295 13.61 -7.37 11.98
N ASP A 296 13.23 -6.89 13.16
CA ASP A 296 14.05 -6.94 14.39
C ASP A 296 14.90 -8.22 14.56
N GLY A 297 14.32 -9.37 14.24
CA GLY A 297 14.94 -10.70 14.24
C GLY A 297 15.73 -11.07 12.98
N GLY A 298 16.21 -10.11 12.19
CA GLY A 298 17.25 -10.31 11.16
C GLY A 298 16.86 -10.07 9.70
N ILE A 299 17.87 -10.20 8.82
CA ILE A 299 17.74 -10.00 7.37
C ILE A 299 17.55 -11.34 6.62
N ALA A 300 16.40 -11.49 5.94
CA ALA A 300 16.21 -12.52 4.93
C ALA A 300 16.92 -12.17 3.62
N THR A 301 18.15 -12.65 3.43
CA THR A 301 18.86 -12.48 2.16
C THR A 301 18.75 -13.67 1.21
N THR A 302 18.31 -14.84 1.70
CA THR A 302 18.33 -16.08 0.90
C THR A 302 17.30 -17.11 1.39
N PHE A 303 16.34 -17.42 0.51
CA PHE A 303 15.43 -18.56 0.67
C PHE A 303 16.13 -19.83 0.18
N VAL A 304 16.28 -20.82 1.05
CA VAL A 304 16.95 -22.09 0.72
C VAL A 304 15.96 -23.26 0.74
N ASN A 305 16.26 -24.30 -0.02
CA ASN A 305 15.54 -25.56 0.11
C ASN A 305 15.70 -26.12 1.53
N ARG A 306 14.58 -26.47 2.17
CA ARG A 306 14.55 -27.09 3.50
C ARG A 306 15.45 -28.33 3.59
N PRO A 307 16.30 -28.47 4.63
CA PRO A 307 16.95 -29.73 4.95
C PRO A 307 15.92 -30.76 5.47
N GLY A 308 15.73 -31.86 4.73
CA GLY A 308 15.21 -33.14 5.24
C GLY A 308 13.84 -33.16 5.95
N THR A 309 12.77 -33.39 5.18
CA THR A 309 11.49 -34.07 5.57
C THR A 309 10.89 -33.84 6.96
N GLY A 310 9.68 -33.23 7.05
CA GLY A 310 8.90 -33.30 8.30
C GLY A 310 7.47 -32.74 8.31
N VAL A 311 7.23 -31.49 7.89
CA VAL A 311 5.96 -30.73 8.11
C VAL A 311 5.92 -29.42 7.28
N GLY A 312 5.02 -29.26 6.28
CA GLY A 312 4.73 -27.97 5.59
C GLY A 312 5.82 -27.33 4.70
N THR A 313 5.54 -26.27 3.89
CA THR A 313 4.29 -25.83 3.19
C THR A 313 4.59 -24.82 2.03
N ALA A 314 3.56 -24.42 1.25
CA ALA A 314 3.47 -23.32 0.24
C ALA A 314 4.44 -23.26 -0.96
N PHE A 315 4.08 -22.41 -1.95
CA PHE A 315 4.67 -22.35 -3.28
C PHE A 315 5.47 -21.06 -3.53
N PHE A 316 6.76 -21.22 -3.81
CA PHE A 316 7.67 -20.16 -4.23
C PHE A 316 8.25 -20.51 -5.59
N ASN A 317 8.03 -19.67 -6.61
CA ASN A 317 8.67 -19.82 -7.92
C ASN A 317 9.97 -19.01 -7.98
N TYR A 318 11.06 -19.55 -7.44
CA TYR A 318 12.39 -18.99 -7.66
C TYR A 318 12.91 -19.39 -9.04
N GLY A 319 13.23 -18.41 -9.89
CA GLY A 319 13.68 -18.60 -11.28
C GLY A 319 15.01 -19.34 -11.49
N GLY A 320 15.58 -19.94 -10.44
CA GLY A 320 16.82 -20.74 -10.45
C GLY A 320 16.66 -22.21 -10.06
N THR A 321 15.43 -22.76 -10.09
CA THR A 321 15.02 -24.13 -9.68
C THR A 321 14.92 -24.38 -8.17
N ALA A 322 13.68 -24.35 -7.67
CA ALA A 322 13.24 -25.01 -6.45
C ALA A 322 11.81 -25.54 -6.66
N ILE A 323 11.47 -26.68 -6.06
CA ILE A 323 10.10 -27.23 -6.02
C ILE A 323 9.80 -27.55 -4.55
N PRO A 324 8.78 -26.95 -3.93
CA PRO A 324 8.47 -27.17 -2.51
C PRO A 324 7.71 -28.48 -2.28
N SER A 325 7.68 -28.95 -1.03
CA SER A 325 7.15 -30.27 -0.70
C SER A 325 6.22 -30.30 0.53
N THR A 326 4.94 -30.45 0.21
CA THR A 326 3.82 -30.97 1.03
C THR A 326 3.12 -30.01 2.01
N ILE A 327 1.80 -29.93 1.87
CA ILE A 327 0.85 -29.26 2.77
C ILE A 327 0.53 -30.16 3.98
N THR A 328 0.09 -29.59 5.11
CA THR A 328 -0.47 -30.36 6.24
C THR A 328 -1.61 -29.60 6.91
N GLN A 329 -2.75 -30.26 7.10
CA GLN A 329 -3.96 -29.74 7.75
C GLN A 329 -3.78 -29.69 9.28
N ASP A 330 -4.24 -28.62 9.94
CA ASP A 330 -4.30 -28.58 11.40
C ASP A 330 -5.50 -29.42 11.91
N LEU A 331 -5.27 -30.34 12.86
CA LEU A 331 -6.24 -31.37 13.22
C LEU A 331 -7.38 -30.80 14.10
N GLY A 332 -8.38 -30.22 13.45
CA GLY A 332 -9.64 -29.78 14.10
C GLY A 332 -10.28 -28.53 13.49
N THR A 333 -9.62 -27.84 12.56
CA THR A 333 -10.08 -26.59 11.94
C THR A 333 -9.68 -26.53 10.46
N LEU A 334 -10.51 -25.90 9.62
CA LEU A 334 -10.20 -25.61 8.20
C LEU A 334 -9.21 -24.43 8.09
N SER A 335 -7.99 -24.63 8.59
CA SER A 335 -6.93 -23.62 8.59
C SER A 335 -5.62 -24.29 8.17
N TYR A 336 -4.97 -23.72 7.15
CA TYR A 336 -3.71 -24.23 6.61
C TYR A 336 -2.59 -23.24 6.93
N LYS A 337 -1.62 -23.67 7.74
CA LYS A 337 -0.46 -22.85 8.09
C LYS A 337 0.63 -23.01 7.04
N VAL A 338 1.20 -21.89 6.63
CA VAL A 338 2.36 -21.84 5.74
C VAL A 338 3.63 -21.53 6.53
N ALA A 339 4.71 -22.26 6.25
CA ALA A 339 6.03 -21.95 6.76
C ALA A 339 7.11 -22.22 5.69
N PHE A 340 7.80 -21.16 5.29
CA PHE A 340 9.04 -21.19 4.51
C PHE A 340 10.24 -21.22 5.48
N GLN A 341 11.43 -21.57 5.01
CA GLN A 341 12.65 -21.52 5.81
C GLN A 341 13.58 -20.44 5.26
N ILE A 342 13.86 -19.43 6.09
CA ILE A 342 14.78 -18.34 5.76
C ILE A 342 16.16 -18.71 6.29
N THR A 343 17.19 -18.53 5.45
CA THR A 343 18.57 -18.53 5.96
C THR A 343 18.87 -17.14 6.50
N ILE A 344 18.68 -17.02 7.80
CA ILE A 344 19.17 -15.87 8.57
C ILE A 344 20.69 -16.04 8.70
N ASN A 345 21.47 -15.14 8.10
CA ASN A 345 22.93 -15.27 7.96
C ASN A 345 23.71 -14.73 9.19
N SER A 346 23.09 -14.80 10.36
CA SER A 346 23.57 -14.23 11.62
C SER A 346 23.25 -15.18 12.78
N THR A 347 24.05 -15.12 13.84
CA THR A 347 23.91 -15.99 15.02
C THR A 347 23.40 -15.18 16.21
N GLY A 348 22.19 -15.49 16.67
CA GLY A 348 21.49 -14.78 17.75
C GLY A 348 20.05 -14.38 17.40
N GLU A 349 19.64 -14.60 16.16
CA GLU A 349 18.36 -14.11 15.62
C GLU A 349 17.24 -15.17 15.69
N GLU A 350 16.34 -14.98 16.65
CA GLU A 350 14.95 -15.47 16.61
C GLU A 350 14.05 -14.28 16.26
N ASN A 351 12.99 -14.48 15.45
CA ASN A 351 11.74 -13.68 15.32
C ASN A 351 11.23 -13.40 13.91
N LEU A 352 12.03 -13.53 12.84
CA LEU A 352 11.48 -13.31 11.49
C LEU A 352 10.35 -14.29 11.15
N ARG A 353 9.12 -13.78 11.18
CA ARG A 353 7.88 -14.54 10.97
C ARG A 353 7.12 -14.06 9.74
N ILE A 354 7.52 -14.62 8.59
CA ILE A 354 6.62 -14.85 7.47
C ILE A 354 5.32 -15.56 7.94
N ASP A 355 4.20 -14.89 8.15
CA ASP A 355 2.89 -15.57 8.17
C ASP A 355 2.22 -15.37 6.81
N ILE A 356 1.64 -16.45 6.28
CA ILE A 356 0.91 -16.45 5.01
C ILE A 356 -0.38 -17.24 5.31
N ASP A 357 -1.39 -16.53 5.82
CA ASP A 357 -2.67 -17.11 6.25
C ASP A 357 -3.54 -17.46 5.04
N TRP A 358 -3.56 -18.74 4.68
CA TRP A 358 -4.49 -19.28 3.69
C TRP A 358 -5.72 -19.85 4.39
N ARG A 359 -6.83 -19.10 4.32
CA ARG A 359 -8.14 -19.56 4.76
C ARG A 359 -8.84 -20.26 3.59
N ASP A 360 -9.45 -21.41 3.83
CA ASP A 360 -10.25 -22.16 2.86
C ASP A 360 -11.72 -21.66 2.93
N PRO A 361 -12.48 -21.47 1.84
CA PRO A 361 -13.75 -20.77 1.89
C PRO A 361 -14.84 -21.73 2.37
N ASN A 362 -14.97 -21.84 3.70
CA ASN A 362 -16.01 -22.56 4.44
C ASN A 362 -16.63 -23.72 3.66
N VAL A 363 -15.87 -24.81 3.50
CA VAL A 363 -16.35 -26.02 2.82
C VAL A 363 -17.55 -26.56 3.61
N ALA A 364 -18.76 -26.23 3.14
CA ALA A 364 -20.00 -26.67 3.75
C ALA A 364 -20.00 -28.21 3.80
N ALA A 365 -20.23 -28.76 4.99
CA ALA A 365 -19.96 -30.15 5.30
C ALA A 365 -20.59 -31.12 4.27
N PHE A 366 -19.74 -31.85 3.55
CA PHE A 366 -20.13 -33.11 2.94
C PHE A 366 -20.26 -34.17 4.04
N ASP A 367 -21.48 -34.34 4.54
CA ASP A 367 -21.85 -35.47 5.39
C ASP A 367 -21.95 -36.77 4.54
N HIS A 368 -21.81 -37.91 5.20
CA HIS A 368 -21.41 -39.22 4.64
C HIS A 368 -22.25 -39.82 3.49
#